data_AF-A0A7W4K964-F1
#
_entry.id   AF-A0A7W4K964-F1
#
_cell.length_a   1.000
_cell.length_b   1.000
_cell.length_c   1.000
_cell.angle_alpha   90.00
_cell.angle_beta   90.00
_cell.angle_gamma   90.00
#
_symmetry.space_group_name_H-M   'P 1'
#
loop_
_entity.id
_entity.type
_entity.pdbx_description
1 polymer ?
#
loop_
_entity_poly.entity_id
_entity_poly.type
_entity_poly.pdbx_seq_one_letter_code
_entity_poly.pdbx_strand_id
1 'polypeptide(L)'
;MARRRRQTHAGLDAWPGYVDALSTLLMVIIFVLLVFVLGQAFLSVALNKRQRAMEQLAQQVAQLNDMLSLERGHAHALELSVASLRAAHEKDEAMETSLTAQVAQSTAERDNQTRLAQASQQQVADLGSQLEQIRQQLSAAMAALEISQTEIQDRQRKIDDLGLKLNVALADKVEQLQRYRSEFFGRLRDILKNQEGVQVVGDRFVFQSEVLFPPGSADLSPKGVAEIRTLARTFHQVSAQIPASIPWIMRVDGHADRQPIHSAFASNWELSSARAITVVKLLIAEGISPHHLAATGFADFQPLDAGSSQAAFARNRRIEFRLTDR
;
A
#
# COMPACT_ATOMS: atom_id res chain seq x y z
N MET A 1 105.50 80.69 113.37
CA MET A 1 106.13 80.19 114.61
C MET A 1 106.97 78.97 114.27
N ALA A 2 108.29 79.10 114.40
CA ALA A 2 109.17 78.27 115.25
C ALA A 2 109.60 76.95 114.57
N ARG A 3 110.86 76.82 114.09
CA ARG A 3 112.09 76.44 114.85
C ARG A 3 111.90 75.04 115.50
N ARG A 4 112.82 74.08 115.46
CA ARG A 4 114.29 74.16 115.45
C ARG A 4 114.89 72.74 115.47
N ARG A 5 116.05 72.60 114.80
CA ARG A 5 117.36 72.11 115.30
C ARG A 5 117.58 70.67 115.85
N ARG A 6 118.65 70.10 115.26
CA ARG A 6 119.91 69.54 115.86
C ARG A 6 119.74 68.26 116.68
N GLN A 7 120.68 67.32 116.70
CA GLN A 7 122.14 67.49 116.71
C GLN A 7 122.85 66.18 116.36
N THR A 8 124.05 66.34 115.81
CA THR A 8 125.10 65.36 115.49
C THR A 8 125.90 64.88 116.71
N HIS A 9 126.42 63.64 116.68
CA HIS A 9 127.80 63.21 117.05
C HIS A 9 127.91 61.69 116.83
N ALA A 10 128.81 61.18 115.98
CA ALA A 10 130.28 61.03 116.06
C ALA A 10 130.72 59.70 116.70
N GLY A 11 131.49 58.89 115.96
CA GLY A 11 132.18 57.69 116.46
C GLY A 11 132.40 56.63 115.38
N LEU A 12 133.66 56.34 115.06
CA LEU A 12 134.18 55.42 114.04
C LEU A 12 134.07 53.94 114.48
N ASP A 13 133.80 53.02 113.54
CA ASP A 13 134.73 51.97 113.06
C ASP A 13 134.04 50.69 112.52
N ALA A 14 134.55 50.26 111.36
CA ALA A 14 134.69 48.87 110.86
C ALA A 14 133.48 48.04 110.33
N TRP A 15 133.55 47.76 109.00
CA TRP A 15 133.13 46.52 108.27
C TRP A 15 131.65 46.30 107.83
N PRO A 16 131.38 45.56 106.72
CA PRO A 16 131.86 45.69 105.33
C PRO A 16 130.71 45.84 104.28
N GLY A 17 131.02 46.45 103.13
CA GLY A 17 130.11 46.81 102.02
C GLY A 17 129.57 45.69 101.11
N TYR A 18 129.35 44.47 101.61
CA TYR A 18 128.69 43.41 100.80
C TYR A 18 127.16 43.58 100.72
N VAL A 19 126.57 44.30 101.68
CA VAL A 19 125.12 44.57 101.72
C VAL A 19 124.67 45.51 100.59
N ASP A 20 125.54 46.41 100.12
CA ASP A 20 125.19 47.39 99.08
C ASP A 20 125.23 46.78 97.67
N ALA A 21 126.17 45.86 97.41
CA ALA A 21 126.18 45.06 96.18
C ALA A 21 124.97 44.10 96.11
N LEU A 22 124.53 43.56 97.25
CA LEU A 22 123.36 42.66 97.33
C LEU A 22 122.04 43.44 97.17
N SER A 23 121.94 44.67 97.69
CA SER A 23 120.80 45.58 97.55
C SER A 23 120.66 46.16 96.13
N THR A 24 121.75 46.60 95.51
CA THR A 24 121.75 47.10 94.12
C THR A 24 121.46 46.00 93.10
N LEU A 25 121.98 44.79 93.31
CA LEU A 25 121.63 43.61 92.50
C LEU A 25 120.15 43.26 92.65
N LEU A 26 119.60 43.34 93.87
CA LEU A 26 118.18 43.12 94.15
C LEU A 26 117.29 44.20 93.51
N MET A 27 117.71 45.47 93.51
CA MET A 27 116.97 46.55 92.85
C MET A 27 116.96 46.43 91.32
N VAL A 28 118.07 46.03 90.70
CA VAL A 28 118.16 45.76 89.25
C VAL A 28 117.32 44.55 88.88
N ILE A 29 117.36 43.47 89.69
CA ILE A 29 116.52 42.29 89.49
C ILE A 29 115.03 42.64 89.61
N ILE A 30 114.63 43.45 90.60
CA ILE A 30 113.25 43.93 90.75
C ILE A 30 112.85 44.83 89.58
N PHE A 31 113.73 45.71 89.10
CA PHE A 31 113.45 46.58 87.96
C PHE A 31 113.26 45.79 86.65
N VAL A 32 114.15 44.82 86.38
CA VAL A 32 114.02 43.91 85.22
C VAL A 32 112.77 43.05 85.36
N LEU A 33 112.45 42.55 86.56
CA LEU A 33 111.18 41.87 86.83
C LEU A 33 109.98 42.76 86.59
N LEU A 34 110.01 44.03 86.99
CA LEU A 34 108.90 44.97 86.83
C LEU A 34 108.67 45.32 85.36
N VAL A 35 109.74 45.53 84.59
CA VAL A 35 109.67 45.72 83.12
C VAL A 35 109.17 44.45 82.44
N PHE A 36 109.64 43.27 82.86
CA PHE A 36 109.16 41.98 82.35
C PHE A 36 107.68 41.75 82.67
N VAL A 37 107.23 42.07 83.88
CA VAL A 37 105.84 41.99 84.31
C VAL A 37 104.97 42.98 83.54
N LEU A 38 105.44 44.20 83.28
CA LEU A 38 104.76 45.18 82.42
C LEU A 38 104.68 44.72 80.96
N GLY A 39 105.77 44.12 80.43
CA GLY A 39 105.79 43.53 79.10
C GLY A 39 104.84 42.34 78.97
N GLN A 40 104.80 41.46 79.98
CA GLN A 40 103.84 40.36 80.11
C GLN A 40 102.40 40.88 80.24
N ALA A 41 102.17 41.95 81.00
CA ALA A 41 100.86 42.57 81.16
C ALA A 41 100.37 43.19 79.83
N PHE A 42 101.24 43.91 79.12
CA PHE A 42 100.91 44.46 77.79
C PHE A 42 100.67 43.36 76.76
N LEU A 43 101.50 42.32 76.75
CA LEU A 43 101.35 41.16 75.86
C LEU A 43 100.07 40.39 76.19
N SER A 44 99.74 40.20 77.46
CA SER A 44 98.49 39.60 77.91
C SER A 44 97.28 40.43 77.50
N VAL A 45 97.34 41.76 77.65
CA VAL A 45 96.26 42.66 77.20
C VAL A 45 96.13 42.64 75.67
N ALA A 46 97.22 42.63 74.91
CA ALA A 46 97.20 42.56 73.45
C ALA A 46 96.68 41.20 72.94
N LEU A 47 97.12 40.09 73.56
CA LEU A 47 96.64 38.74 73.27
C LEU A 47 95.16 38.61 73.64
N ASN A 48 94.72 39.15 74.78
CA ASN A 48 93.32 39.16 75.17
C ASN A 48 92.45 40.02 74.23
N LYS A 49 92.94 41.18 73.75
CA LYS A 49 92.23 41.98 72.73
C LYS A 49 92.12 41.23 71.40
N ARG A 50 93.21 40.60 70.95
CA ARG A 50 93.21 39.77 69.73
C ARG A 50 92.28 38.56 69.89
N GLN A 51 92.29 37.92 71.06
CA GLN A 51 91.44 36.78 71.39
C GLN A 51 89.96 37.17 71.37
N ARG A 52 89.58 38.30 71.97
CA ARG A 52 88.21 38.84 71.91
C ARG A 52 87.79 39.19 70.48
N ALA A 53 88.69 39.78 69.67
CA ALA A 53 88.41 40.07 68.27
C ALA A 53 88.19 38.79 67.46
N MET A 54 88.97 37.74 67.72
CA MET A 54 88.78 36.42 67.10
C MET A 54 87.46 35.76 67.53
N GLU A 55 87.07 35.88 68.81
CA GLU A 55 85.78 35.41 69.31
C GLU A 55 84.60 36.14 68.67
N GLN A 56 84.68 37.48 68.54
CA GLN A 56 83.67 38.28 67.85
C GLN A 56 83.57 37.92 66.37
N LEU A 57 84.70 37.74 65.68
CA LEU A 57 84.71 37.33 64.28
C LEU A 57 84.15 35.91 64.11
N ALA A 58 84.49 34.99 65.00
CA ALA A 58 83.95 33.63 65.01
C ALA A 58 82.43 33.62 65.26
N GLN A 59 81.93 34.48 66.15
CA GLN A 59 80.50 34.67 66.39
C GLN A 59 79.80 35.28 65.17
N GLN A 60 80.38 36.28 64.51
CA GLN A 60 79.85 36.85 63.27
C GLN A 60 79.83 35.82 62.13
N VAL A 61 80.89 35.02 61.99
CA VAL A 61 80.94 33.92 61.00
C VAL A 61 79.88 32.87 61.30
N ALA A 62 79.65 32.51 62.56
CA ALA A 62 78.59 31.59 62.95
C ALA A 62 77.19 32.17 62.65
N GLN A 63 76.93 33.43 63.00
CA GLN A 63 75.68 34.12 62.70
C GLN A 63 75.42 34.23 61.19
N LEU A 64 76.45 34.55 60.40
CA LEU A 64 76.36 34.59 58.94
C LEU A 64 76.11 33.21 58.35
N ASN A 65 76.70 32.15 58.92
CA ASN A 65 76.48 30.79 58.47
C ASN A 65 75.05 30.31 58.79
N ASP A 66 74.52 30.65 59.97
CA ASP A 66 73.11 30.39 60.33
C ASP A 66 72.15 31.15 59.42
N MET A 67 72.41 32.44 59.17
CA MET A 67 71.62 33.27 58.25
C MET A 67 71.67 32.73 56.81
N LEU A 68 72.84 32.32 56.34
CA LEU A 68 73.01 31.71 55.01
C LEU A 68 72.30 30.35 54.92
N SER A 69 72.27 29.57 56.00
CA SER A 69 71.53 28.31 56.07
C SER A 69 70.01 28.55 56.02
N LEU A 70 69.51 29.58 56.70
CA LEU A 70 68.10 29.98 56.64
C LEU A 70 67.70 30.48 55.25
N GLU A 71 68.51 31.36 54.64
CA GLU A 71 68.30 31.84 53.26
C GLU A 71 68.30 30.69 52.25
N ARG A 72 69.24 29.74 52.36
CA ARG A 72 69.26 28.53 51.53
C ARG A 72 68.01 27.67 51.75
N GLY A 73 67.54 27.54 52.99
CA GLY A 73 66.30 26.84 53.33
C GLY A 73 65.06 27.50 52.72
N HIS A 74 64.95 28.83 52.80
CA HIS A 74 63.88 29.60 52.17
C HIS A 74 63.91 29.50 50.64
N ALA A 75 65.09 29.62 50.02
CA ALA A 75 65.26 29.46 48.59
C ALA A 75 64.81 28.06 48.12
N HIS A 76 65.20 27.00 48.85
CA HIS A 76 64.78 25.64 48.55
C HIS A 76 63.27 25.43 48.73
N ALA A 77 62.66 25.99 49.78
CA ALA A 77 61.22 25.94 49.97
C ALA A 77 60.46 26.68 48.84
N LEU A 78 61.00 27.81 48.37
CA LEU A 78 60.44 28.56 47.25
C LEU A 78 60.54 27.76 45.95
N GLU A 79 61.66 27.09 45.68
CA GLU A 79 61.84 26.20 44.53
C GLU A 79 60.80 25.07 44.53
N LEU A 80 60.57 24.43 45.69
CA LEU A 80 59.54 23.41 45.85
C LEU A 80 58.13 23.97 45.62
N SER A 81 57.84 25.18 46.10
CA SER A 81 56.55 25.85 45.87
C SER A 81 56.33 26.23 44.42
N VAL A 82 57.37 26.67 43.70
CA VAL A 82 57.27 26.96 42.26
C VAL A 82 57.08 25.68 41.46
N ALA A 83 57.77 24.60 41.83
CA ALA A 83 57.59 23.30 41.19
C ALA A 83 56.15 22.76 41.38
N SER A 84 55.58 22.89 42.59
CA SER A 84 54.21 22.46 42.86
C SER A 84 53.16 23.32 42.14
N LEU A 85 53.36 24.64 42.09
CA LEU A 85 52.50 25.56 41.34
C LEU A 85 52.53 25.28 39.83
N ARG A 86 53.71 24.99 39.26
CA ARG A 86 53.83 24.60 37.85
C ARG A 86 53.10 23.30 37.56
N ALA A 87 53.25 22.28 38.41
CA ALA A 87 52.54 21.02 38.26
C ALA A 87 51.02 21.18 38.40
N ALA A 88 50.55 22.08 39.29
CA ALA A 88 49.14 22.41 39.42
C ALA A 88 48.61 23.13 38.17
N HIS A 89 49.37 24.07 37.61
CA HIS A 89 48.99 24.78 36.39
C HIS A 89 48.91 23.84 35.17
N GLU A 90 49.89 22.95 34.99
CA GLU A 90 49.84 21.92 33.93
C GLU A 90 48.61 21.02 34.07
N LYS A 91 48.22 20.68 35.31
CA LYS A 91 47.00 19.91 35.58
C LYS A 91 45.74 20.70 35.24
N ASP A 92 45.69 21.99 35.55
CA ASP A 92 44.55 22.85 35.24
C ASP A 92 44.42 23.08 33.72
N GLU A 93 45.53 23.28 32.99
CA GLU A 93 45.52 23.38 31.53
C GLU A 93 45.04 22.08 30.87
N ALA A 94 45.46 20.92 31.39
CA ALA A 94 44.97 19.63 30.92
C ALA A 94 43.46 19.45 31.19
N MET A 95 42.99 19.90 32.35
CA MET A 95 41.58 19.90 32.72
C MET A 95 40.75 20.83 31.82
N GLU A 96 41.22 22.06 31.56
CA GLU A 96 40.56 23.02 30.66
C GLU A 96 40.47 22.48 29.23
N THR A 97 41.55 21.86 28.73
CA THR A 97 41.55 21.22 27.42
C THR A 97 40.52 20.08 27.36
N SER A 98 40.44 19.26 28.42
CA SER A 98 39.47 18.18 28.52
C SER A 98 38.03 18.69 28.60
N LEU A 99 37.74 19.73 29.39
CA LEU A 99 36.42 20.34 29.48
C LEU A 99 36.01 20.96 28.14
N THR A 100 36.93 21.65 27.46
CA THR A 100 36.68 22.26 26.15
C THR A 100 36.33 21.18 25.12
N ALA A 101 37.05 20.06 25.12
CA ALA A 101 36.73 18.90 24.27
C ALA A 101 35.36 18.30 24.61
N GLN A 102 35.00 18.20 25.90
CA GLN A 102 33.71 17.66 26.33
C GLN A 102 32.52 18.57 25.97
N VAL A 103 32.70 19.90 26.07
CA VAL A 103 31.72 20.89 25.61
C VAL A 103 31.56 20.85 24.09
N ALA A 104 32.65 20.75 23.35
CA ALA A 104 32.62 20.60 21.89
C ALA A 104 31.89 19.31 21.46
N GLN A 105 32.11 18.21 22.17
CA GLN A 105 31.39 16.96 21.93
C GLN A 105 29.89 17.10 22.25
N SER A 106 29.54 17.67 23.41
CA SER A 106 28.14 17.81 23.84
C SER A 106 27.34 18.75 22.93
N THR A 107 27.98 19.80 22.41
CA THR A 107 27.37 20.71 21.43
C THR A 107 27.14 20.00 20.10
N ALA A 108 28.11 19.22 19.61
CA ALA A 108 27.94 18.41 18.40
C ALA A 108 26.82 17.37 18.53
N GLU A 109 26.70 16.72 19.69
CA GLU A 109 25.61 15.77 19.98
C GLU A 109 24.24 16.47 20.01
N ARG A 110 24.14 17.63 20.67
CA ARG A 110 22.92 18.43 20.73
C ARG A 110 22.49 18.94 19.35
N ASP A 111 23.44 19.37 18.53
CA ASP A 111 23.18 19.80 17.15
C ASP A 111 22.68 18.62 16.30
N ASN A 112 23.26 17.43 16.49
CA ASN A 112 22.81 16.23 15.81
C ASN A 112 21.38 15.84 16.23
N GLN A 113 21.08 15.86 17.52
CA GLN A 113 19.73 15.62 18.03
C GLN A 113 18.73 16.65 17.50
N THR A 114 19.11 17.92 17.41
CA THR A 114 18.25 18.98 16.88
C THR A 114 17.94 18.74 15.40
N ARG A 115 18.94 18.36 14.59
CA ARG A 115 18.73 17.99 13.18
C ARG A 115 17.82 16.78 13.03
N LEU A 116 18.00 15.74 13.86
CA LEU A 116 17.15 14.56 13.85
C LEU A 116 15.71 14.88 14.25
N ALA A 117 15.52 15.72 15.28
CA ALA A 117 14.19 16.16 15.71
C ALA A 117 13.48 16.96 14.62
N GLN A 118 14.20 17.88 13.95
CA GLN A 118 13.65 18.65 12.81
C GLN A 118 13.28 17.74 11.64
N ALA A 119 14.14 16.79 11.28
CA ALA A 119 13.86 15.83 10.21
C ALA A 119 12.65 14.94 10.55
N SER A 120 12.55 14.46 11.80
CA SER A 120 11.40 13.69 12.26
C SER A 120 10.11 14.52 12.23
N GLN A 121 10.16 15.78 12.63
CA GLN A 121 9.00 16.67 12.61
C GLN A 121 8.53 16.98 11.18
N GLN A 122 9.47 17.16 10.24
CA GLN A 122 9.16 17.26 8.81
C GLN A 122 8.50 15.99 8.29
N GLN A 123 9.04 14.82 8.62
CA GLN A 123 8.46 13.54 8.21
C GLN A 123 7.03 13.36 8.75
N VAL A 124 6.75 13.76 10.00
CA VAL A 124 5.40 13.72 10.58
C VAL A 124 4.47 14.70 9.86
N ALA A 125 4.94 15.90 9.51
CA ALA A 125 4.15 16.86 8.76
C ALA A 125 3.81 16.34 7.35
N ASP A 126 4.78 15.74 6.66
CA ASP A 126 4.59 15.13 5.35
C ASP A 126 3.60 13.98 5.41
N LEU A 127 3.75 13.06 6.37
CA LEU A 127 2.81 11.96 6.60
C LEU A 127 1.41 12.48 6.96
N GLY A 128 1.31 13.55 7.75
CA GLY A 128 0.05 14.22 8.05
C GLY A 128 -0.64 14.74 6.79
N SER A 129 0.11 15.36 5.87
CA SER A 129 -0.41 15.82 4.59
C SER A 129 -0.86 14.67 3.68
N GLN A 130 -0.11 13.57 3.64
CA GLN A 130 -0.46 12.37 2.86
C GLN A 130 -1.72 11.70 3.40
N LEU A 131 -1.86 11.59 4.73
CA LEU A 131 -3.05 11.06 5.38
C LEU A 131 -4.30 11.89 5.04
N GLU A 132 -4.17 13.22 5.00
CA GLU A 132 -5.27 14.09 4.64
C GLU A 132 -5.67 13.94 3.17
N GLN A 133 -4.69 13.83 2.26
CA GLN A 133 -4.95 13.53 0.86
C GLN A 133 -5.66 12.17 0.68
N ILE A 134 -5.21 11.13 1.38
CA ILE A 134 -5.84 9.80 1.33
C ILE A 134 -7.27 9.86 1.88
N ARG A 135 -7.52 10.59 2.97
CA ARG A 135 -8.86 10.79 3.52
C ARG A 135 -9.80 11.47 2.52
N GLN A 136 -9.31 12.50 1.83
CA GLN A 136 -10.08 13.20 0.79
C GLN A 136 -10.38 12.28 -0.40
N GLN A 137 -9.39 11.50 -0.86
CA GLN A 137 -9.58 10.51 -1.92
C GLN A 137 -10.58 9.43 -1.52
N LEU A 138 -10.52 8.93 -0.28
CA LEU A 138 -11.45 7.93 0.24
C LEU A 138 -12.87 8.48 0.31
N SER A 139 -13.05 9.71 0.80
CA SER A 139 -14.36 10.38 0.85
C SER A 139 -14.95 10.57 -0.55
N ALA A 140 -14.15 11.02 -1.51
CA ALA A 140 -14.58 11.17 -2.90
C ALA A 140 -14.97 9.82 -3.54
N ALA A 141 -14.19 8.77 -3.27
CA ALA A 141 -14.48 7.42 -3.75
C ALA A 141 -15.78 6.85 -3.15
N MET A 142 -16.03 7.09 -1.86
CA MET A 142 -17.28 6.67 -1.20
C MET A 142 -18.50 7.40 -1.80
N ALA A 143 -18.40 8.71 -2.03
CA ALA A 143 -19.48 9.47 -2.66
C ALA A 143 -19.76 8.99 -4.10
N ALA A 144 -18.71 8.71 -4.88
CA ALA A 144 -18.85 8.16 -6.23
C ALA A 144 -19.49 6.76 -6.22
N LEU A 145 -19.13 5.93 -5.24
CA LEU A 145 -19.70 4.59 -5.07
C LEU A 145 -21.20 4.66 -4.73
N GLU A 146 -21.60 5.57 -3.84
CA GLU A 146 -23.01 5.78 -3.47
C GLU A 146 -23.83 6.21 -4.69
N ILE A 147 -23.34 7.17 -5.48
CA ILE A 147 -23.99 7.59 -6.73
C ILE A 147 -24.14 6.39 -7.69
N SER A 148 -23.09 5.62 -7.92
CA SER A 148 -23.15 4.43 -8.78
C SER A 148 -24.16 3.38 -8.28
N GLN A 149 -24.23 3.14 -6.97
CA GLN A 149 -25.23 2.25 -6.39
C GLN A 149 -26.66 2.73 -6.62
N THR A 150 -26.91 4.04 -6.47
CA THR A 150 -28.25 4.61 -6.75
C THR A 150 -28.61 4.48 -8.23
N GLU A 151 -27.67 4.73 -9.15
CA GLU A 151 -27.91 4.54 -10.59
C GLU A 151 -28.21 3.08 -10.93
N ILE A 152 -27.49 2.12 -10.34
CA ILE A 152 -27.74 0.69 -10.55
C ILE A 152 -29.14 0.32 -10.08
N GLN A 153 -29.57 0.80 -8.90
CA GLN A 153 -30.92 0.55 -8.41
C GLN A 153 -31.99 1.13 -9.33
N ASP A 154 -31.79 2.34 -9.85
CA ASP A 154 -32.74 2.96 -10.79
C ASP A 154 -32.79 2.25 -12.13
N ARG A 155 -31.63 1.79 -12.65
CA ARG A 155 -31.58 0.96 -13.85
C ARG A 155 -32.30 -0.38 -13.63
N GLN A 156 -32.12 -1.01 -12.47
CA GLN A 156 -32.81 -2.26 -12.14
C GLN A 156 -34.33 -2.06 -12.10
N ARG A 157 -34.82 -1.01 -11.42
CA ARG A 157 -36.25 -0.67 -11.41
C ARG A 157 -36.82 -0.47 -12.82
N LYS A 158 -36.07 0.19 -13.72
CA LYS A 158 -36.47 0.35 -15.12
C LYS A 158 -36.52 -0.98 -15.87
N ILE A 159 -35.55 -1.86 -15.65
CA ILE A 159 -35.53 -3.19 -16.26
C ILE A 159 -36.75 -4.00 -15.81
N ASP A 160 -37.06 -3.98 -14.50
CA ASP A 160 -38.20 -4.70 -13.95
C ASP A 160 -39.55 -4.17 -14.50
N ASP A 161 -39.71 -2.83 -14.58
CA ASP A 161 -40.88 -2.18 -15.18
C ASP A 161 -41.03 -2.53 -16.68
N LEU A 162 -39.94 -2.49 -17.44
CA LEU A 162 -39.94 -2.88 -18.85
C LEU A 162 -40.27 -4.37 -19.03
N GLY A 163 -39.74 -5.23 -18.15
CA GLY A 163 -40.04 -6.67 -18.15
C GLY A 163 -41.52 -6.93 -17.92
N LEU A 164 -42.14 -6.24 -16.96
CA LEU A 164 -43.59 -6.32 -16.72
C LEU A 164 -44.40 -5.84 -17.93
N LYS A 165 -44.05 -4.67 -18.50
CA LYS A 165 -44.73 -4.14 -19.68
C LYS A 165 -44.61 -5.07 -20.89
N LEU A 166 -43.44 -5.64 -21.12
CA LEU A 166 -43.21 -6.58 -22.21
C LEU A 166 -44.03 -7.85 -22.04
N ASN A 167 -44.06 -8.42 -20.82
CA ASN A 167 -44.84 -9.61 -20.53
C ASN A 167 -46.34 -9.37 -20.73
N VAL A 168 -46.87 -8.22 -20.29
CA VAL A 168 -48.27 -7.84 -20.51
C VAL A 168 -48.57 -7.66 -22.00
N ALA A 169 -47.71 -6.94 -22.73
CA ALA A 169 -47.87 -6.74 -24.17
C ALA A 169 -47.80 -8.06 -24.96
N LEU A 170 -46.90 -8.96 -24.57
CA LEU A 170 -46.76 -10.28 -25.18
C LEU A 170 -48.00 -11.14 -24.90
N ALA A 171 -48.50 -11.14 -23.66
CA ALA A 171 -49.72 -11.85 -23.29
C ALA A 171 -50.93 -11.36 -24.10
N ASP A 172 -51.11 -10.04 -24.23
CA ASP A 172 -52.17 -9.45 -25.06
C ASP A 172 -52.04 -9.85 -26.54
N LYS A 173 -50.82 -9.84 -27.10
CA LYS A 173 -50.59 -10.28 -28.48
C LYS A 173 -50.87 -11.77 -28.69
N VAL A 174 -50.41 -12.63 -27.79
CA VAL A 174 -50.68 -14.07 -27.84
C VAL A 174 -52.18 -14.32 -27.74
N GLU A 175 -52.87 -13.65 -26.81
CA GLU A 175 -54.31 -13.81 -26.65
C GLU A 175 -55.09 -13.34 -27.88
N GLN A 176 -54.75 -12.18 -28.46
CA GLN A 176 -55.33 -11.69 -29.71
C GLN A 176 -55.16 -12.73 -30.83
N LEU A 177 -53.95 -13.27 -31.01
CA LEU A 177 -53.68 -14.30 -32.01
C LEU A 177 -54.53 -15.54 -31.80
N GLN A 178 -54.67 -16.01 -30.56
CA GLN A 178 -55.48 -17.19 -30.24
C GLN A 178 -56.98 -16.96 -30.54
N ARG A 179 -57.53 -15.79 -30.18
CA ARG A 179 -58.94 -15.45 -30.46
C ARG A 179 -59.21 -15.44 -31.97
N TYR A 180 -58.40 -14.71 -32.74
CA TYR A 180 -58.57 -14.66 -34.21
C TYR A 180 -58.40 -16.01 -34.86
N ARG A 181 -57.43 -16.82 -34.41
CA ARG A 181 -57.24 -18.19 -34.90
C ARG A 181 -58.49 -19.02 -34.68
N SER A 182 -59.07 -19.00 -33.48
CA SER A 182 -60.29 -19.75 -33.15
C SER A 182 -61.51 -19.28 -33.97
N GLU A 183 -61.73 -17.97 -34.10
CA GLU A 183 -62.84 -17.44 -34.90
C GLU A 183 -62.69 -17.74 -36.39
N PHE A 184 -61.47 -17.63 -36.91
CA PHE A 184 -61.15 -17.96 -38.29
C PHE A 184 -61.44 -19.44 -38.58
N PHE A 185 -60.90 -20.35 -37.75
CA PHE A 185 -61.11 -21.79 -37.92
C PHE A 185 -62.57 -22.19 -37.73
N GLY A 186 -63.30 -21.55 -36.81
CA GLY A 186 -64.73 -21.78 -36.63
C GLY A 186 -65.50 -21.50 -37.93
N ARG A 187 -65.31 -20.32 -38.52
CA ARG A 187 -65.96 -19.94 -39.80
C ARG A 187 -65.55 -20.85 -40.95
N LEU A 188 -64.26 -21.16 -41.08
CA LEU A 188 -63.77 -22.02 -42.14
C LEU A 188 -64.31 -23.46 -41.99
N ARG A 189 -64.38 -23.99 -40.77
CA ARG A 189 -65.00 -25.29 -40.46
C ARG A 189 -66.48 -25.30 -40.82
N ASP A 190 -67.23 -24.25 -40.50
CA ASP A 190 -68.67 -24.20 -40.78
C ASP A 190 -69.00 -24.23 -42.28
N ILE A 191 -68.10 -23.71 -43.12
CA ILE A 191 -68.27 -23.74 -44.57
C ILE A 191 -67.81 -25.07 -45.16
N LEU A 192 -66.71 -25.65 -44.64
CA LEU A 192 -66.12 -26.88 -45.17
C LEU A 192 -66.75 -28.18 -44.64
N LYS A 193 -67.51 -28.15 -43.54
CA LYS A 193 -68.12 -29.36 -42.93
C LYS A 193 -69.08 -30.13 -43.85
N ASN A 194 -69.64 -29.46 -44.86
CA ASN A 194 -70.60 -30.05 -45.80
C ASN A 194 -69.95 -30.50 -47.12
N GLN A 195 -68.62 -30.41 -47.26
CA GLN A 195 -67.91 -30.85 -48.46
C GLN A 195 -67.55 -32.34 -48.37
N GLU A 196 -67.85 -33.09 -49.43
CA GLU A 196 -67.51 -34.51 -49.52
C GLU A 196 -65.99 -34.71 -49.60
N GLY A 197 -65.44 -35.57 -48.74
CA GLY A 197 -64.01 -35.91 -48.76
C GLY A 197 -63.10 -35.01 -47.92
N VAL A 198 -63.66 -34.03 -47.19
CA VAL A 198 -62.94 -33.20 -46.22
C VAL A 198 -63.19 -33.70 -44.80
N GLN A 199 -62.12 -33.97 -44.06
CA GLN A 199 -62.20 -34.28 -42.63
C GLN A 199 -61.60 -33.14 -41.82
N VAL A 200 -62.32 -32.68 -40.80
CA VAL A 200 -61.83 -31.66 -39.87
C VAL A 200 -61.28 -32.37 -38.63
N VAL A 201 -59.97 -32.25 -38.38
CA VAL A 201 -59.30 -32.88 -37.24
C VAL A 201 -58.63 -31.79 -36.41
N GLY A 202 -59.26 -31.34 -35.32
CA GLY A 202 -58.73 -30.21 -34.54
C GLY A 202 -58.70 -28.91 -35.36
N ASP A 203 -57.51 -28.41 -35.65
CA ASP A 203 -57.22 -27.17 -36.39
C ASP A 203 -56.70 -27.39 -37.82
N ARG A 204 -56.93 -28.58 -38.40
CA ARG A 204 -56.52 -28.87 -39.77
C ARG A 204 -57.63 -29.51 -40.60
N PHE A 205 -57.59 -29.22 -41.89
CA PHE A 205 -58.47 -29.81 -42.90
C PHE A 205 -57.70 -30.88 -43.65
N VAL A 206 -58.19 -32.11 -43.59
CA VAL A 206 -57.54 -33.28 -44.17
C VAL A 206 -58.31 -33.73 -45.40
N PHE A 207 -57.63 -33.75 -46.53
CA PHE A 207 -58.11 -34.31 -47.79
C PHE A 207 -57.37 -35.62 -48.06
N GLN A 208 -58.11 -36.68 -48.33
CA GLN A 208 -57.49 -37.93 -48.76
C GLN A 208 -56.85 -37.72 -50.14
N SER A 209 -55.62 -38.19 -50.31
CA SER A 209 -54.85 -37.96 -51.55
C SER A 209 -55.56 -38.53 -52.78
N GLU A 210 -56.31 -39.62 -52.64
CA GLU A 210 -57.02 -40.29 -53.74
C GLU A 210 -58.17 -39.45 -54.32
N VAL A 211 -58.70 -38.52 -53.53
CA VAL A 211 -59.73 -37.57 -54.00
C VAL A 211 -59.09 -36.50 -54.88
N LEU A 212 -57.87 -36.06 -54.52
CA LEU A 212 -57.18 -34.95 -55.16
C LEU A 212 -56.29 -35.40 -56.33
N PHE A 213 -55.64 -36.55 -56.21
CA PHE A 213 -54.60 -37.02 -57.13
C PHE A 213 -54.84 -38.46 -57.55
N PRO A 214 -54.53 -38.81 -58.81
CA PRO A 214 -54.36 -40.20 -59.20
C PRO A 214 -53.23 -40.89 -58.41
N PRO A 215 -53.27 -42.23 -58.27
CA PRO A 215 -52.19 -43.00 -57.64
C PRO A 215 -50.82 -42.70 -58.27
N GLY A 216 -49.81 -42.45 -57.44
CA GLY A 216 -48.43 -42.18 -57.90
C GLY A 216 -48.20 -40.85 -58.63
N SER A 217 -49.22 -40.01 -58.80
CA SER A 217 -49.10 -38.70 -59.47
C SER A 217 -49.13 -37.53 -58.48
N ALA A 218 -48.49 -36.41 -58.85
CA ALA A 218 -48.62 -35.12 -58.19
C ALA A 218 -49.48 -34.13 -58.98
N ASP A 219 -50.05 -34.55 -60.12
CA ASP A 219 -51.00 -33.76 -60.90
C ASP A 219 -52.41 -33.95 -60.36
N LEU A 220 -53.12 -32.84 -60.15
CA LEU A 220 -54.48 -32.86 -59.64
C LEU A 220 -55.44 -33.50 -60.66
N SER A 221 -56.34 -34.36 -60.18
CA SER A 221 -57.45 -34.87 -60.98
C SER A 221 -58.44 -33.73 -61.28
N PRO A 222 -59.30 -33.85 -62.32
CA PRO A 222 -60.34 -32.85 -62.58
C PRO A 222 -61.25 -32.60 -61.37
N LYS A 223 -61.54 -33.67 -60.60
CA LYS A 223 -62.27 -33.56 -59.33
C LYS A 223 -61.45 -32.82 -58.28
N GLY A 224 -60.18 -33.18 -58.11
CA GLY A 224 -59.27 -32.51 -57.17
C GLY A 224 -59.12 -31.02 -57.44
N VAL A 225 -59.06 -30.61 -58.71
CA VAL A 225 -59.07 -29.19 -59.09
C VAL A 225 -60.37 -28.51 -58.63
N ALA A 226 -61.53 -29.12 -58.85
CA ALA A 226 -62.81 -28.54 -58.41
C ALA A 226 -62.90 -28.37 -56.89
N GLU A 227 -62.39 -29.35 -56.13
CA GLU A 227 -62.33 -29.27 -54.65
C GLU A 227 -61.43 -28.13 -54.18
N ILE A 228 -60.19 -28.07 -54.69
CA ILE A 228 -59.24 -27.01 -54.29
C ILE A 228 -59.73 -25.62 -54.70
N ARG A 229 -60.42 -25.47 -55.84
CA ARG A 229 -61.05 -24.19 -56.21
C ARG A 229 -62.14 -23.77 -55.23
N THR A 230 -62.94 -24.71 -54.76
CA THR A 230 -63.99 -24.43 -53.79
C THR A 230 -63.39 -24.02 -52.44
N LEU A 231 -62.32 -24.71 -52.02
CA LEU A 231 -61.52 -24.31 -50.88
C LEU A 231 -60.93 -22.91 -51.06
N ALA A 232 -60.34 -22.61 -52.22
CA ALA A 232 -59.71 -21.33 -52.51
C ALA A 232 -60.69 -20.15 -52.41
N ARG A 233 -61.88 -20.29 -53.02
CA ARG A 233 -62.95 -19.28 -52.92
C ARG A 233 -63.41 -19.05 -51.49
N THR A 234 -63.63 -20.14 -50.75
CA THR A 234 -64.03 -20.08 -49.34
C THR A 234 -62.96 -19.38 -48.52
N PHE A 235 -61.72 -19.78 -48.71
CA PHE A 235 -60.58 -19.21 -48.00
C PHE A 235 -60.41 -17.72 -48.31
N HIS A 236 -60.55 -17.29 -49.56
CA HIS A 236 -60.50 -15.89 -49.96
C HIS A 236 -61.56 -15.02 -49.25
N GLN A 237 -62.78 -15.56 -49.05
CA GLN A 237 -63.84 -14.85 -48.33
C GLN A 237 -63.55 -14.68 -46.83
N VAL A 238 -62.92 -15.68 -46.21
CA VAL A 238 -62.61 -15.65 -44.78
C VAL A 238 -61.30 -14.88 -44.52
N SER A 239 -60.30 -14.98 -45.39
CA SER A 239 -59.00 -14.32 -45.25
C SER A 239 -59.11 -12.78 -45.34
N ALA A 240 -60.07 -12.26 -46.10
CA ALA A 240 -60.39 -10.83 -46.16
C ALA A 240 -60.81 -10.23 -44.80
N GLN A 241 -61.21 -11.07 -43.84
CA GLN A 241 -61.62 -10.65 -42.50
C GLN A 241 -60.47 -10.68 -41.49
N ILE A 242 -59.28 -11.18 -41.88
CA ILE A 242 -58.10 -11.21 -41.01
C ILE A 242 -57.35 -9.87 -41.15
N PRO A 243 -57.08 -9.14 -40.05
CA PRO A 243 -56.27 -7.92 -40.10
C PRO A 243 -54.88 -8.18 -40.68
N ALA A 244 -54.41 -7.28 -41.55
CA ALA A 244 -53.07 -7.35 -42.15
C ALA A 244 -51.91 -7.31 -41.13
N SER A 245 -52.19 -6.86 -39.90
CA SER A 245 -51.23 -6.82 -38.79
C SER A 245 -50.93 -8.19 -38.18
N ILE A 246 -51.66 -9.24 -38.55
CA ILE A 246 -51.45 -10.59 -38.04
C ILE A 246 -50.54 -11.36 -39.01
N PRO A 247 -49.36 -11.83 -38.57
CA PRO A 247 -48.47 -12.62 -39.40
C PRO A 247 -48.98 -14.06 -39.46
N TRP A 248 -49.84 -14.37 -40.43
CA TRP A 248 -50.40 -15.71 -40.60
C TRP A 248 -50.06 -16.29 -41.99
N ILE A 249 -49.98 -17.61 -42.07
CA ILE A 249 -49.86 -18.37 -43.32
C ILE A 249 -50.77 -19.61 -43.28
N MET A 250 -51.30 -20.01 -44.44
CA MET A 250 -51.88 -21.32 -44.71
C MET A 250 -50.78 -22.25 -45.20
N ARG A 251 -50.44 -23.23 -44.36
CA ARG A 251 -49.50 -24.29 -44.70
C ARG A 251 -50.25 -25.49 -45.25
N VAL A 252 -49.79 -25.97 -46.40
CA VAL A 252 -50.26 -27.17 -47.08
C VAL A 252 -49.24 -28.28 -46.85
N ASP A 253 -49.63 -29.25 -46.05
CA ASP A 253 -48.78 -30.35 -45.60
C ASP A 253 -49.12 -31.61 -46.41
N GLY A 254 -48.18 -32.10 -47.21
CA GLY A 254 -48.31 -33.32 -47.97
C GLY A 254 -47.79 -34.53 -47.19
N HIS A 255 -48.57 -35.62 -47.18
CA HIS A 255 -48.19 -36.87 -46.53
C HIS A 255 -48.33 -38.07 -47.48
N ALA A 256 -47.48 -39.06 -47.25
CA ALA A 256 -47.51 -40.36 -47.90
C ALA A 256 -47.71 -41.46 -46.86
N ASP A 257 -48.00 -42.67 -47.32
CA ASP A 257 -47.89 -43.86 -46.48
C ASP A 257 -46.48 -44.47 -46.58
N ARG A 258 -46.20 -45.48 -45.76
CA ARG A 258 -44.88 -46.15 -45.67
C ARG A 258 -44.57 -47.11 -46.82
N GLN A 259 -45.47 -47.32 -47.77
CA GLN A 259 -45.21 -48.19 -48.92
C GLN A 259 -44.19 -47.49 -49.83
N PRO A 260 -43.15 -48.21 -50.30
CA PRO A 260 -42.22 -47.66 -51.27
C PRO A 260 -42.93 -47.24 -52.55
N ILE A 261 -42.57 -46.06 -53.08
CA ILE A 261 -43.10 -45.58 -54.35
C ILE A 261 -42.21 -45.99 -55.51
N HIS A 262 -42.83 -46.49 -56.57
CA HIS A 262 -42.18 -46.79 -57.85
C HIS A 262 -42.92 -46.01 -58.95
N SER A 263 -42.63 -44.72 -59.06
CA SER A 263 -43.27 -43.80 -60.01
C SER A 263 -42.24 -42.80 -60.56
N ALA A 264 -42.70 -41.67 -61.10
CA ALA A 264 -41.83 -40.58 -61.55
C ALA A 264 -41.07 -39.87 -60.40
N PHE A 265 -41.39 -40.15 -59.14
CA PHE A 265 -40.74 -39.58 -57.96
C PHE A 265 -39.79 -40.59 -57.31
N ALA A 266 -38.60 -40.15 -56.89
CA ALA A 266 -37.58 -41.03 -56.31
C ALA A 266 -37.86 -41.42 -54.85
N SER A 267 -38.74 -40.68 -54.16
CA SER A 267 -39.12 -40.97 -52.77
C SER A 267 -40.49 -40.42 -52.39
N ASN A 268 -41.02 -40.89 -51.26
CA ASN A 268 -42.23 -40.35 -50.64
C ASN A 268 -42.06 -38.88 -50.20
N TRP A 269 -40.82 -38.43 -49.92
CA TRP A 269 -40.51 -37.02 -49.69
C TRP A 269 -40.79 -36.17 -50.92
N GLU A 270 -40.31 -36.62 -52.08
CA GLU A 270 -40.52 -35.92 -53.35
C GLU A 270 -41.99 -35.90 -53.75
N LEU A 271 -42.68 -37.05 -53.68
CA LEU A 271 -44.10 -37.11 -54.03
C LEU A 271 -44.95 -36.20 -53.11
N SER A 272 -44.76 -36.31 -51.80
CA SER A 272 -45.57 -35.54 -50.83
C SER A 272 -45.32 -34.04 -50.96
N SER A 273 -44.07 -33.63 -51.14
CA SER A 273 -43.70 -32.23 -51.38
C SER A 273 -44.25 -31.71 -52.71
N ALA A 274 -44.12 -32.49 -53.79
CA ALA A 274 -44.63 -32.13 -55.11
C ALA A 274 -46.16 -31.93 -55.08
N ARG A 275 -46.90 -32.82 -54.42
CA ARG A 275 -48.36 -32.69 -54.24
C ARG A 275 -48.74 -31.42 -53.48
N ALA A 276 -48.06 -31.14 -52.37
CA ALA A 276 -48.29 -29.91 -51.59
C ALA A 276 -48.01 -28.65 -52.43
N ILE A 277 -46.93 -28.65 -53.21
CA ILE A 277 -46.58 -27.56 -54.12
C ILE A 277 -47.64 -27.40 -55.23
N THR A 278 -48.13 -28.49 -55.83
CA THR A 278 -49.19 -28.42 -56.85
C THR A 278 -50.45 -27.77 -56.31
N VAL A 279 -50.85 -28.13 -55.09
CA VAL A 279 -52.01 -27.50 -54.42
C VAL A 279 -51.76 -26.01 -54.19
N VAL A 280 -50.59 -25.64 -53.64
CA VAL A 280 -50.24 -24.22 -53.42
C VAL A 280 -50.24 -23.43 -54.74
N LYS A 281 -49.70 -24.00 -55.83
CA LYS A 281 -49.73 -23.37 -57.15
C LYS A 281 -51.16 -23.10 -57.63
N LEU A 282 -52.07 -24.05 -57.42
CA LEU A 282 -53.48 -23.86 -57.76
C LEU A 282 -54.13 -22.78 -56.88
N LEU A 283 -53.86 -22.77 -55.57
CA LEU A 283 -54.36 -21.72 -54.66
C LEU A 283 -53.89 -20.32 -55.09
N ILE A 284 -52.63 -20.19 -55.52
CA ILE A 284 -52.09 -18.94 -56.08
C ILE A 284 -52.82 -18.56 -57.36
N ALA A 285 -53.06 -19.52 -58.26
CA ALA A 285 -53.79 -19.28 -59.52
C ALA A 285 -55.24 -18.83 -59.27
N GLU A 286 -55.86 -19.27 -58.17
CA GLU A 286 -57.19 -18.84 -57.73
C GLU A 286 -57.17 -17.51 -56.92
N GLY A 287 -56.03 -16.83 -56.87
CA GLY A 287 -55.92 -15.46 -56.34
C GLY A 287 -55.46 -15.35 -54.89
N ILE A 288 -55.04 -16.45 -54.25
CA ILE A 288 -54.49 -16.38 -52.89
C ILE A 288 -53.07 -15.84 -52.93
N SER A 289 -52.80 -14.82 -52.10
CA SER A 289 -51.48 -14.21 -52.01
C SER A 289 -50.40 -15.24 -51.63
N PRO A 290 -49.30 -15.36 -52.39
CA PRO A 290 -48.19 -16.25 -52.07
C PRO A 290 -47.55 -15.96 -50.69
N HIS A 291 -47.66 -14.73 -50.19
CA HIS A 291 -47.15 -14.34 -48.86
C HIS A 291 -47.89 -15.02 -47.69
N HIS A 292 -49.04 -15.65 -47.96
CA HIS A 292 -49.84 -16.38 -47.00
C HIS A 292 -49.84 -17.89 -47.26
N LEU A 293 -48.95 -18.41 -48.11
CA LEU A 293 -48.92 -19.82 -48.46
C LEU A 293 -47.55 -20.43 -48.20
N ALA A 294 -47.55 -21.65 -47.68
CA ALA A 294 -46.37 -22.49 -47.57
C ALA A 294 -46.71 -23.92 -47.94
N ALA A 295 -45.83 -24.60 -48.66
CA ALA A 295 -45.93 -26.03 -48.93
C ALA A 295 -44.89 -26.78 -48.11
N THR A 296 -45.26 -27.92 -47.53
CA THR A 296 -44.34 -28.78 -46.80
C THR A 296 -44.65 -30.24 -47.11
N GLY A 297 -43.64 -31.08 -47.33
CA GLY A 297 -43.81 -32.53 -47.42
C GLY A 297 -43.32 -33.19 -46.14
N PHE A 298 -43.99 -34.23 -45.68
CA PHE A 298 -43.61 -35.00 -44.50
C PHE A 298 -43.39 -36.49 -44.77
N ALA A 299 -43.55 -36.91 -46.04
CA ALA A 299 -43.52 -38.33 -46.42
C ALA A 299 -44.40 -39.17 -45.47
N ASP A 300 -43.88 -40.30 -45.00
CA ASP A 300 -44.53 -41.25 -44.10
C ASP A 300 -44.22 -41.04 -42.60
N PHE A 301 -43.42 -40.02 -42.25
CA PHE A 301 -42.93 -39.79 -40.89
C PHE A 301 -43.95 -39.14 -39.93
N GLN A 302 -45.15 -38.83 -40.40
CA GLN A 302 -46.27 -38.36 -39.58
C GLN A 302 -47.56 -39.13 -39.93
N PRO A 303 -47.66 -40.43 -39.57
CA PRO A 303 -48.85 -41.22 -39.84
C PRO A 303 -50.02 -40.80 -38.91
N LEU A 304 -51.22 -40.69 -39.45
CA LEU A 304 -52.46 -40.59 -38.66
C LEU A 304 -52.88 -41.95 -38.09
N ASP A 305 -52.55 -43.02 -38.80
CA ASP A 305 -52.88 -44.39 -38.44
C ASP A 305 -51.61 -45.24 -38.52
N ALA A 306 -51.14 -45.75 -37.38
CA ALA A 306 -49.93 -46.59 -37.32
C ALA A 306 -50.17 -48.02 -37.87
N GLY A 307 -51.40 -48.35 -38.24
CA GLY A 307 -51.77 -49.64 -38.81
C GLY A 307 -51.11 -49.94 -40.17
N SER A 308 -51.19 -51.21 -40.56
CA SER A 308 -50.62 -51.75 -41.79
C SER A 308 -51.67 -52.18 -42.82
N SER A 309 -52.94 -51.82 -42.61
CA SER A 309 -54.04 -52.16 -43.52
C SER A 309 -54.12 -51.18 -44.70
N GLN A 310 -54.78 -51.59 -45.79
CA GLN A 310 -55.02 -50.69 -46.94
C GLN A 310 -55.78 -49.43 -46.53
N ALA A 311 -56.69 -49.55 -45.56
CA ALA A 311 -57.41 -48.41 -45.00
C ALA A 311 -56.47 -47.46 -44.22
N ALA A 312 -55.54 -47.99 -43.42
CA ALA A 312 -54.54 -47.19 -42.72
C ALA A 312 -53.61 -46.44 -43.69
N PHE A 313 -53.17 -47.11 -44.77
CA PHE A 313 -52.37 -46.46 -45.81
C PHE A 313 -53.16 -45.35 -46.54
N ALA A 314 -54.42 -45.59 -46.90
CA ALA A 314 -55.27 -44.57 -47.52
C ALA A 314 -55.46 -43.34 -46.62
N ARG A 315 -55.61 -43.54 -45.29
CA ARG A 315 -55.70 -42.44 -44.32
C ARG A 315 -54.40 -41.65 -44.18
N ASN A 316 -53.24 -42.32 -44.31
CA ASN A 316 -51.93 -41.68 -44.21
C ASN A 316 -51.56 -40.88 -45.47
N ARG A 317 -52.04 -41.31 -46.65
CA ARG A 317 -51.95 -40.55 -47.90
C ARG A 317 -52.94 -39.39 -47.90
N ARG A 318 -52.49 -38.19 -47.52
CA ARG A 318 -53.39 -37.02 -47.40
C ARG A 318 -52.68 -35.70 -47.66
N ILE A 319 -53.48 -34.67 -47.89
CA ILE A 319 -53.07 -33.27 -47.83
C ILE A 319 -53.76 -32.63 -46.63
N GLU A 320 -52.99 -32.02 -45.74
CA GLU A 320 -53.51 -31.25 -44.62
C GLU A 320 -53.36 -29.76 -44.87
N PHE A 321 -54.38 -28.97 -44.55
CA PHE A 321 -54.33 -27.52 -44.56
C PHE A 321 -54.40 -27.03 -43.12
N ARG A 322 -53.44 -26.21 -42.72
CA ARG A 322 -53.38 -25.62 -41.37
C ARG A 322 -53.02 -24.14 -41.45
N LEU A 323 -53.48 -23.36 -40.48
CA LEU A 323 -53.02 -21.99 -40.29
C LEU A 323 -51.98 -21.95 -39.18
N THR A 324 -50.88 -21.24 -39.45
CA THR A 324 -49.78 -21.04 -38.51
C THR A 324 -49.26 -19.62 -38.61
N ASP A 325 -48.46 -19.22 -37.64
CA ASP A 325 -47.65 -18.02 -37.72
C ASP A 325 -46.60 -18.10 -38.83
N ARG A 326 -46.20 -16.94 -39.34
CA ARG A 326 -45.12 -16.82 -40.32
C ARG A 326 -43.76 -17.05 -39.67
#